data_AF-A0A7C6IPC6-F1
#
_entry.id   AF-A0A7C6IPC6-F1
#
_cell.length_a   1.000
_cell.length_b   1.000
_cell.length_c   1.000
_cell.angle_alpha   90.00
_cell.angle_beta   90.00
_cell.angle_gamma   90.00
#
_symmetry.space_group_name_H-M   'P 1'
#
loop_
_entity.id
_entity.type
_entity.pdbx_description
1 polymer ?
#
loop_
_entity_poly.entity_id
_entity_poly.type
_entity_poly.pdbx_seq_one_letter_code
_entity_poly.pdbx_strand_id
1 'polypeptide(L)'
;MHSKKFLILITTILILGAISSFGVAQTHLDGFELVSENEFLELYYLPKNAEIAVRHKEDDSLWFSNPPDREEMETKARGSTKARLGSQLVLTYYVANQQMQMDSFNDSISHDQFSSTPLENGLRVDYEFGKMWNDRDYLPTIISEEQFNNEILDKISNARDRKFIRDLYALFSLEEGYDSGEDYSIMNVDLDELLGDYGLKVSEPRFRVADKRRVLQEYLVLVKDAMKYDSIGQVKAEEITGLYETPTLLLKWNAMQWDIEDAIELMKEIGFRPENTQTAHESYNVNPPFPDLRRFKASIEYHLEGDNLVVKIPSDSISFPDKVHDLKTDKVVSYPLTSISLLPYFGAANIEEEGYMFIPDGSGALIYFNSQKPTATP
;
A
#
# COMPACT_ATOMS: atom_id res chain seq x y z
N MET A 1 -70.05 7.91 60.62
CA MET A 1 -70.65 8.29 59.32
C MET A 1 -69.50 8.56 58.36
N HIS A 2 -69.48 7.88 57.21
CA HIS A 2 -68.70 8.06 55.96
C HIS A 2 -67.65 9.20 55.88
N SER A 3 -66.48 9.13 55.23
CA SER A 3 -66.03 8.33 54.07
C SER A 3 -64.60 8.73 53.65
N LYS A 4 -63.77 7.72 53.33
CA LYS A 4 -62.82 7.56 52.18
C LYS A 4 -61.70 8.59 51.84
N LYS A 5 -60.49 7.98 51.68
CA LYS A 5 -59.44 8.14 50.63
C LYS A 5 -58.48 9.36 50.74
N PHE A 6 -57.20 9.18 51.09
CA PHE A 6 -56.04 8.72 50.27
C PHE A 6 -55.70 9.68 49.12
N LEU A 7 -54.47 10.21 49.06
CA LEU A 7 -53.53 10.08 47.93
C LEU A 7 -52.44 11.20 47.83
N ILE A 8 -51.19 10.76 47.52
CA ILE A 8 -50.01 11.43 46.88
C ILE A 8 -49.21 12.48 47.68
N LEU A 9 -47.92 12.17 47.93
CA LEU A 9 -46.77 12.84 47.29
C LEU A 9 -45.44 12.30 47.85
N ILE A 10 -44.84 11.27 47.24
CA ILE A 10 -43.36 11.12 47.14
C ILE A 10 -43.08 10.39 45.82
N THR A 11 -42.78 11.18 44.78
CA THR A 11 -42.15 10.69 43.56
C THR A 11 -40.90 11.51 43.36
N THR A 12 -39.72 11.00 43.74
CA THR A 12 -38.43 11.26 43.06
C THR A 12 -37.39 10.30 43.63
N ILE A 13 -36.48 9.83 42.76
CA ILE A 13 -35.21 9.12 43.03
C ILE A 13 -35.32 7.60 43.13
N LEU A 14 -35.20 6.93 41.98
CA LEU A 14 -34.20 5.87 41.71
C LEU A 14 -34.43 5.24 40.32
N ILE A 15 -34.14 6.01 39.26
CA ILE A 15 -33.79 5.46 37.94
C ILE A 15 -32.71 6.38 37.38
N LEU A 16 -31.48 6.25 37.88
CA LEU A 16 -30.29 6.84 37.26
C LEU A 16 -29.13 5.92 37.63
N GLY A 17 -28.93 4.91 36.79
CA GLY A 17 -27.90 3.89 37.02
C GLY A 17 -27.83 2.77 35.99
N ALA A 18 -28.73 2.74 34.99
CA ALA A 18 -28.75 1.69 33.96
C ALA A 18 -28.86 2.23 32.52
N ILE A 19 -28.61 3.53 32.29
CA ILE A 19 -28.71 4.14 30.94
C ILE A 19 -27.34 4.56 30.40
N SER A 20 -26.28 4.58 31.22
CA SER A 20 -24.94 4.97 30.76
C SER A 20 -24.18 3.87 30.01
N SER A 21 -24.47 2.59 30.24
CA SER A 21 -23.77 1.47 29.59
C SER A 21 -24.25 1.21 28.16
N PHE A 22 -25.55 1.42 27.89
CA PHE A 22 -26.12 1.24 26.54
C PHE A 22 -25.57 2.26 25.52
N GLY A 23 -25.16 3.45 25.97
CA GLY A 23 -24.66 4.50 25.09
C GLY A 23 -23.21 4.30 24.63
N VAL A 24 -22.36 3.66 25.45
CA VAL A 24 -20.92 3.50 25.15
C VAL A 24 -20.64 2.25 24.30
N ALA A 25 -21.46 1.20 24.44
CA ALA A 25 -21.37 0.01 23.58
C ALA A 25 -21.83 0.30 22.14
N GLN A 26 -22.81 1.19 21.96
CA GLN A 26 -23.28 1.58 20.62
C GLN A 26 -22.28 2.46 19.86
N THR A 27 -21.45 3.26 20.53
CA THR A 27 -20.53 4.21 19.85
C THR A 27 -19.34 3.54 19.17
N HIS A 28 -19.00 2.30 19.54
CA HIS A 28 -17.82 1.60 18.99
C HIS A 28 -18.16 0.63 17.84
N LEU A 29 -19.45 0.41 17.56
CA LEU A 29 -19.92 -0.39 16.42
C LEU A 29 -20.29 0.46 15.21
N ASP A 30 -19.85 1.73 15.16
CA ASP A 30 -20.11 2.61 14.04
C ASP A 30 -19.53 2.03 12.74
N GLY A 31 -20.42 1.80 11.76
CA GLY A 31 -20.08 1.20 10.46
C GLY A 31 -19.95 -0.32 10.45
N PHE A 32 -20.07 -0.98 11.61
CA PHE A 32 -20.10 -2.44 11.68
C PHE A 32 -21.47 -3.00 11.25
N GLU A 33 -21.44 -4.10 10.52
CA GLU A 33 -22.61 -4.84 10.04
C GLU A 33 -22.71 -6.18 10.75
N LEU A 34 -23.91 -6.55 11.22
CA LEU A 34 -24.15 -7.88 11.78
C LEU A 34 -24.09 -8.93 10.66
N VAL A 35 -23.13 -9.85 10.72
CA VAL A 35 -22.90 -10.87 9.68
C VAL A 35 -23.28 -12.29 10.10
N SER A 36 -23.33 -12.58 11.40
CA SER A 36 -23.79 -13.86 11.93
C SER A 36 -24.25 -13.71 13.37
N GLU A 37 -25.18 -14.55 13.83
CA GLU A 37 -25.59 -14.63 15.23
C GLU A 37 -25.99 -16.05 15.63
N ASN A 38 -25.88 -16.38 16.91
CA ASN A 38 -26.43 -17.60 17.49
C ASN A 38 -27.09 -17.32 18.87
N GLU A 39 -27.32 -18.35 19.70
CA GLU A 39 -27.93 -18.19 21.03
C GLU A 39 -27.11 -17.30 21.98
N PHE A 40 -25.78 -17.30 21.85
CA PHE A 40 -24.85 -16.67 22.80
C PHE A 40 -24.16 -15.43 22.24
N LEU A 41 -23.87 -15.39 20.93
CA LEU A 41 -22.97 -14.43 20.32
C LEU A 41 -23.58 -13.74 19.10
N GLU A 42 -23.09 -12.52 18.84
CA GLU A 42 -23.30 -11.78 17.60
C GLU A 42 -21.93 -11.41 17.01
N LEU A 43 -21.74 -11.72 15.72
CA LEU A 43 -20.55 -11.38 14.97
C LEU A 43 -20.85 -10.19 14.07
N TYR A 44 -20.07 -9.14 14.26
CA TYR A 44 -20.09 -7.93 13.48
C TYR A 44 -18.84 -7.83 12.61
N TYR A 45 -18.98 -7.24 11.43
CA TYR A 45 -17.90 -7.03 10.47
C TYR A 45 -17.89 -5.58 9.99
N LEU A 46 -16.71 -4.99 9.85
CA LEU A 46 -16.51 -3.66 9.29
C LEU A 46 -15.94 -3.80 7.86
N PRO A 47 -16.75 -3.63 6.81
CA PRO A 47 -16.31 -3.86 5.43
C PRO A 47 -15.14 -3.00 4.98
N LYS A 48 -14.97 -1.82 5.59
CA LYS A 48 -13.93 -0.86 5.22
C LYS A 48 -12.51 -1.35 5.50
N ASN A 49 -12.30 -2.13 6.54
CA ASN A 49 -10.96 -2.52 7.01
C ASN A 49 -10.89 -3.98 7.50
N ALA A 50 -11.89 -4.78 7.15
CA ALA A 50 -12.00 -6.19 7.49
C ALA A 50 -11.95 -6.52 8.99
N GLU A 51 -12.28 -5.56 9.87
CA GLU A 51 -12.32 -5.78 11.31
C GLU A 51 -13.58 -6.53 11.72
N ILE A 52 -13.49 -7.26 12.82
CA ILE A 52 -14.65 -7.88 13.44
C ILE A 52 -14.83 -7.40 14.87
N ALA A 53 -16.08 -7.42 15.31
CA ALA A 53 -16.43 -7.31 16.70
C ALA A 53 -17.36 -8.47 17.08
N VAL A 54 -17.23 -8.97 18.30
CA VAL A 54 -18.08 -10.04 18.83
C VAL A 54 -18.74 -9.56 20.10
N ARG A 55 -20.07 -9.60 20.13
CA ARG A 55 -20.87 -9.27 21.31
C ARG A 55 -21.39 -10.54 21.96
N HIS A 56 -21.20 -10.66 23.27
CA HIS A 56 -21.81 -11.71 24.06
C HIS A 56 -23.17 -11.24 24.59
N LYS A 57 -24.23 -12.00 24.30
CA LYS A 57 -25.62 -11.56 24.52
C LYS A 57 -26.02 -11.52 26.00
N GLU A 58 -25.38 -12.31 26.86
CA GLU A 58 -25.77 -12.42 28.28
C GLU A 58 -25.24 -11.24 29.12
N ASP A 59 -23.97 -10.87 28.95
CA ASP A 59 -23.30 -9.84 29.74
C ASP A 59 -23.04 -8.54 28.95
N ASP A 60 -23.43 -8.50 27.67
CA ASP A 60 -23.23 -7.39 26.73
C ASP A 60 -21.75 -7.01 26.55
N SER A 61 -20.83 -7.95 26.84
CA SER A 61 -19.41 -7.75 26.62
C SER A 61 -19.09 -7.73 25.12
N LEU A 62 -18.14 -6.87 24.73
CA LEU A 62 -17.78 -6.62 23.35
C LEU A 62 -16.27 -6.79 23.16
N TRP A 63 -15.88 -7.64 22.22
CA TRP A 63 -14.48 -7.86 21.85
C TRP A 63 -14.24 -7.45 20.41
N PHE A 64 -13.09 -6.84 20.16
CA PHE A 64 -12.69 -6.39 18.82
C PHE A 64 -11.45 -7.13 18.36
N SER A 65 -11.35 -7.37 17.05
CA SER A 65 -10.12 -7.88 16.43
C SER A 65 -8.94 -6.92 16.52
N ASN A 66 -9.25 -5.63 16.62
CA ASN A 66 -8.30 -4.52 16.57
C ASN A 66 -8.74 -3.42 17.56
N PRO A 67 -7.84 -2.60 18.09
CA PRO A 67 -8.21 -1.54 19.03
C PRO A 67 -9.11 -0.51 18.34
N PRO A 68 -10.37 -0.34 18.78
CA PRO A 68 -11.32 0.58 18.12
C PRO A 68 -10.95 2.05 18.32
N ASP A 69 -10.21 2.35 19.38
CA ASP A 69 -9.74 3.67 19.83
C ASP A 69 -8.31 4.01 19.37
N ARG A 70 -7.72 3.21 18.46
CA ARG A 70 -6.33 3.36 18.00
C ARG A 70 -6.00 4.77 17.50
N GLU A 71 -6.98 5.50 16.96
CA GLU A 71 -6.73 6.83 16.41
C GLU A 71 -6.43 7.84 17.52
N GLU A 72 -7.10 7.70 18.66
CA GLU A 72 -7.01 8.58 19.81
C GLU A 72 -5.86 8.18 20.74
N MET A 73 -5.69 6.87 20.98
CA MET A 73 -4.82 6.37 22.04
C MET A 73 -3.39 6.06 21.59
N GLU A 74 -3.16 5.79 20.31
CA GLU A 74 -1.80 5.54 19.80
C GLU A 74 -1.05 6.85 19.54
N THR A 75 -0.24 7.24 20.53
CA THR A 75 0.52 8.51 20.54
C THR A 75 1.98 8.36 20.14
N LYS A 76 2.53 7.13 20.13
CA LYS A 76 3.96 6.85 19.90
C LYS A 76 4.22 6.37 18.47
N ALA A 77 3.42 5.44 17.97
CA ALA A 77 3.54 4.94 16.60
C ALA A 77 3.05 5.98 15.59
N ARG A 78 3.69 6.00 14.42
CA ARG A 78 3.36 6.87 13.28
C ARG A 78 3.43 6.07 11.98
N GLY A 79 2.71 6.55 10.96
CA GLY A 79 2.73 5.96 9.62
C GLY A 79 2.33 4.48 9.61
N SER A 80 3.07 3.67 8.84
CA SER A 80 2.79 2.23 8.66
C SER A 80 2.76 1.45 9.97
N THR A 81 3.57 1.84 10.97
CA THR A 81 3.57 1.19 12.28
C THR A 81 2.25 1.38 13.03
N LYS A 82 1.63 2.57 12.94
CA LYS A 82 0.30 2.82 13.52
C LYS A 82 -0.77 2.09 12.71
N ALA A 83 -0.70 2.18 11.38
CA ALA A 83 -1.64 1.54 10.46
C ALA A 83 -1.70 0.02 10.65
N ARG A 84 -0.57 -0.62 10.97
CA ARG A 84 -0.50 -2.06 11.25
C ARG A 84 -1.45 -2.49 12.37
N LEU A 85 -1.81 -1.63 13.32
CA LEU A 85 -2.80 -1.94 14.38
C LEU A 85 -4.18 -2.32 13.83
N GLY A 86 -4.49 -2.01 12.57
CA GLY A 86 -5.69 -2.45 11.86
C GLY A 86 -5.55 -3.80 11.15
N SER A 87 -4.51 -4.59 11.46
CA SER A 87 -4.26 -5.88 10.79
C SER A 87 -4.89 -7.05 11.52
N GLN A 88 -5.45 -7.97 10.74
CA GLN A 88 -5.99 -9.26 11.15
C GLN A 88 -4.98 -10.39 10.94
N LEU A 89 -4.07 -10.24 9.98
CA LEU A 89 -2.95 -11.16 9.75
C LEU A 89 -1.62 -10.40 9.69
N VAL A 90 -0.57 -11.03 10.23
CA VAL A 90 0.82 -10.66 9.95
C VAL A 90 1.55 -11.89 9.42
N LEU A 91 2.09 -11.77 8.22
CA LEU A 91 2.93 -12.77 7.58
C LEU A 91 4.40 -12.48 7.89
N THR A 92 5.17 -13.53 8.17
CA THR A 92 6.63 -13.46 8.24
C THR A 92 7.22 -14.41 7.20
N TYR A 93 8.08 -13.87 6.33
CA TYR A 93 8.73 -14.61 5.24
C TYR A 93 10.21 -14.22 5.15
N TYR A 94 10.98 -14.92 4.31
CA TYR A 94 12.40 -14.62 4.12
C TYR A 94 12.74 -14.20 2.69
N VAL A 95 13.67 -13.25 2.57
CA VAL A 95 14.31 -12.83 1.31
C VAL A 95 15.81 -12.84 1.52
N ALA A 96 16.55 -13.67 0.78
CA ALA A 96 18.01 -13.74 0.89
C ALA A 96 18.54 -13.82 2.35
N ASN A 97 17.94 -14.70 3.15
CA ASN A 97 18.20 -14.90 4.59
C ASN A 97 17.83 -13.72 5.51
N GLN A 98 17.14 -12.70 5.01
CA GLN A 98 16.58 -11.61 5.81
C GLN A 98 15.10 -11.88 6.07
N GLN A 99 14.72 -11.80 7.34
CA GLN A 99 13.32 -11.92 7.77
C GLN A 99 12.57 -10.64 7.40
N MET A 100 11.44 -10.80 6.73
CA MET A 100 10.54 -9.73 6.31
C MET A 100 9.13 -9.97 6.83
N GLN A 101 8.35 -8.90 6.93
CA GLN A 101 6.95 -8.97 7.36
C GLN A 101 6.03 -8.28 6.36
N MET A 102 4.81 -8.80 6.26
CA MET A 102 3.67 -8.15 5.63
C MET A 102 2.48 -8.22 6.58
N ASP A 103 1.58 -7.24 6.51
CA ASP A 103 0.38 -7.20 7.32
C ASP A 103 -0.87 -6.93 6.49
N SER A 104 -2.02 -7.41 6.95
CA SER A 104 -3.24 -7.35 6.13
C SER A 104 -3.72 -5.92 5.91
N PHE A 105 -3.37 -4.97 6.78
CA PHE A 105 -3.78 -3.59 6.59
C PHE A 105 -2.95 -2.89 5.50
N ASN A 106 -1.64 -2.79 5.71
CA ASN A 106 -0.73 -2.07 4.84
C ASN A 106 -0.56 -2.78 3.49
N ASP A 107 -0.45 -4.11 3.46
CA ASP A 107 -0.05 -4.84 2.26
C ASP A 107 -1.24 -5.45 1.49
N SER A 108 -2.47 -5.30 1.98
CA SER A 108 -3.68 -5.84 1.33
C SER A 108 -4.86 -4.87 1.35
N ILE A 109 -5.39 -4.52 2.52
CA ILE A 109 -6.59 -3.68 2.67
C ILE A 109 -6.39 -2.27 2.10
N SER A 110 -5.23 -1.64 2.36
CA SER A 110 -4.93 -0.30 1.85
C SER A 110 -4.81 -0.24 0.31
N HIS A 111 -4.91 -1.38 -0.35
CA HIS A 111 -4.84 -1.55 -1.80
C HIS A 111 -6.11 -2.17 -2.38
N ASP A 112 -7.18 -2.29 -1.57
CA ASP A 112 -8.44 -2.96 -1.93
C ASP A 112 -8.23 -4.43 -2.39
N GLN A 113 -7.21 -5.09 -1.86
CA GLN A 113 -6.83 -6.47 -2.21
C GLN A 113 -7.40 -7.50 -1.24
N PHE A 114 -8.68 -7.36 -0.87
CA PHE A 114 -9.37 -8.27 0.04
C PHE A 114 -10.84 -8.41 -0.34
N SER A 115 -11.47 -9.51 0.07
CA SER A 115 -12.90 -9.74 -0.15
C SER A 115 -13.49 -10.60 0.96
N SER A 116 -14.77 -10.39 1.28
CA SER A 116 -15.47 -11.20 2.26
C SER A 116 -16.56 -12.07 1.63
N THR A 117 -16.78 -13.25 2.19
CA THR A 117 -17.81 -14.22 1.79
C THR A 117 -18.57 -14.70 3.03
N PRO A 118 -19.91 -14.56 3.08
CA PRO A 118 -20.71 -15.11 4.18
C PRO A 118 -20.58 -16.63 4.30
N LEU A 119 -20.56 -17.13 5.53
CA LEU A 119 -20.62 -18.57 5.85
C LEU A 119 -21.91 -18.85 6.64
N GLU A 120 -22.30 -20.12 6.77
CA GLU A 120 -23.55 -20.52 7.44
C GLU A 120 -23.65 -19.98 8.89
N ASN A 121 -22.53 -20.01 9.63
CA ASN A 121 -22.44 -19.53 11.02
C ASN A 121 -21.27 -18.55 11.19
N GLY A 122 -20.99 -17.73 10.17
CA GLY A 122 -19.75 -16.96 10.18
C GLY A 122 -19.43 -16.15 8.94
N LEU A 123 -18.16 -15.81 8.81
CA LEU A 123 -17.62 -14.98 7.73
C LEU A 123 -16.25 -15.49 7.31
N ARG A 124 -15.99 -15.54 6.01
CA ARG A 124 -14.65 -15.71 5.44
C ARG A 124 -14.15 -14.38 4.90
N VAL A 125 -12.88 -14.07 5.12
CA VAL A 125 -12.17 -12.95 4.49
C VAL A 125 -10.92 -13.47 3.80
N ASP A 126 -10.81 -13.22 2.51
CA ASP A 126 -9.67 -13.57 1.66
C ASP A 126 -8.78 -12.34 1.48
N TYR A 127 -7.47 -12.50 1.66
CA TYR A 127 -6.48 -11.42 1.51
C TYR A 127 -5.45 -11.77 0.45
N GLU A 128 -5.10 -10.79 -0.39
CA GLU A 128 -3.91 -10.84 -1.23
C GLU A 128 -2.91 -9.77 -0.76
N PHE A 129 -1.71 -10.21 -0.39
CA PHE A 129 -0.65 -9.37 0.15
C PHE A 129 0.38 -9.03 -0.93
N GLY A 130 0.87 -7.79 -0.86
CA GLY A 130 1.85 -7.22 -1.77
C GLY A 130 1.21 -6.73 -3.06
N LYS A 131 1.77 -5.67 -3.65
CA LYS A 131 1.37 -5.17 -4.97
C LYS A 131 2.14 -5.90 -6.05
N MET A 132 1.51 -6.22 -7.19
CA MET A 132 2.25 -6.68 -8.37
C MET A 132 3.07 -5.54 -8.98
N TRP A 133 2.54 -4.33 -8.93
CA TRP A 133 3.14 -3.15 -9.53
C TRP A 133 3.19 -2.03 -8.52
N ASN A 134 4.31 -1.32 -8.46
CA ASN A 134 4.43 -0.10 -7.69
C ASN A 134 3.67 1.02 -8.39
N ASP A 135 3.23 2.02 -7.63
CA ASP A 135 2.47 3.14 -8.19
C ASP A 135 3.27 3.89 -9.27
N ARG A 136 4.60 4.01 -9.10
CA ARG A 136 5.51 4.61 -10.08
C ARG A 136 5.59 3.84 -11.40
N ASP A 137 5.30 2.54 -11.41
CA ASP A 137 5.41 1.73 -12.62
C ASP A 137 4.33 2.10 -13.66
N TYR A 138 3.27 2.78 -13.23
CA TYR A 138 2.20 3.32 -14.09
C TYR A 138 2.57 4.62 -14.80
N LEU A 139 3.72 5.24 -14.48
CA LEU A 139 4.17 6.48 -15.09
C LEU A 139 5.51 6.26 -15.83
N PRO A 140 5.53 6.32 -17.17
CA PRO A 140 6.75 6.06 -17.91
C PRO A 140 7.79 7.14 -17.65
N THR A 141 9.04 6.74 -17.48
CA THR A 141 10.15 7.70 -17.34
C THR A 141 10.57 8.22 -18.71
N ILE A 142 10.51 7.38 -19.74
CA ILE A 142 10.77 7.72 -21.13
C ILE A 142 9.72 7.07 -22.05
N ILE A 143 9.29 7.78 -23.08
CA ILE A 143 8.26 7.32 -24.03
C ILE A 143 8.30 8.17 -25.31
N SER A 144 8.00 7.58 -26.46
CA SER A 144 7.95 8.34 -27.72
C SER A 144 6.79 9.33 -27.72
N GLU A 145 6.91 10.43 -28.46
CA GLU A 145 5.81 11.41 -28.60
C GLU A 145 4.56 10.78 -29.22
N GLU A 146 4.75 9.87 -30.17
CA GLU A 146 3.64 9.12 -30.78
C GLU A 146 2.89 8.29 -29.73
N GLN A 147 3.60 7.47 -28.94
CA GLN A 147 2.99 6.65 -27.89
C GLN A 147 2.37 7.51 -26.80
N PHE A 148 3.05 8.59 -26.38
CA PHE A 148 2.53 9.53 -25.39
C PHE A 148 1.20 10.16 -25.83
N ASN A 149 1.09 10.55 -27.11
CA ASN A 149 -0.15 11.10 -27.62
C ASN A 149 -1.25 10.04 -27.69
N ASN A 150 -0.97 8.88 -28.30
CA ASN A 150 -1.98 7.86 -28.59
C ASN A 150 -2.44 7.08 -27.34
N GLU A 151 -1.52 6.76 -26.44
CA GLU A 151 -1.77 5.92 -25.26
C GLU A 151 -2.13 6.74 -24.02
N ILE A 152 -1.71 8.02 -23.95
CA ILE A 152 -1.93 8.88 -22.77
C ILE A 152 -2.84 10.06 -23.12
N LEU A 153 -2.36 11.03 -23.91
CA LEU A 153 -3.09 12.30 -24.08
C LEU A 153 -4.47 12.13 -24.74
N ASP A 154 -4.59 11.28 -25.75
CA ASP A 154 -5.86 11.04 -26.45
C ASP A 154 -6.91 10.34 -25.59
N LYS A 155 -6.48 9.68 -24.51
CA LYS A 155 -7.37 9.04 -23.52
C LYS A 155 -7.82 10.02 -22.44
N ILE A 156 -7.10 11.12 -22.24
CA ILE A 156 -7.45 12.14 -21.25
C ILE A 156 -8.43 13.14 -21.88
N SER A 157 -9.68 13.11 -21.42
CA SER A 157 -10.73 14.01 -21.93
C SER A 157 -10.47 15.48 -21.56
N ASN A 158 -10.02 15.73 -20.33
CA ASN A 158 -9.83 17.07 -19.79
C ASN A 158 -8.57 17.75 -20.37
N ALA A 159 -8.73 18.95 -20.93
CA ALA A 159 -7.62 19.72 -21.49
C ALA A 159 -6.61 20.21 -20.44
N ARG A 160 -7.04 20.47 -19.21
CA ARG A 160 -6.14 20.85 -18.10
C ARG A 160 -5.23 19.67 -17.75
N ASP A 161 -5.80 18.49 -17.64
CA ASP A 161 -5.08 17.30 -17.22
C ASP A 161 -4.11 16.84 -18.31
N ARG A 162 -4.51 16.92 -19.60
CA ARG A 162 -3.60 16.75 -20.74
C ARG A 162 -2.39 17.67 -20.68
N LYS A 163 -2.62 18.96 -20.40
CA LYS A 163 -1.56 19.94 -20.28
C LYS A 163 -0.65 19.65 -19.08
N PHE A 164 -1.24 19.32 -17.94
CA PHE A 164 -0.52 18.94 -16.73
C PHE A 164 0.43 17.77 -17.00
N ILE A 165 -0.08 16.66 -17.55
CA ILE A 165 0.74 15.50 -17.89
C ILE A 165 1.83 15.87 -18.89
N ARG A 166 1.52 16.61 -19.96
CA ARG A 166 2.56 17.05 -20.92
C ARG A 166 3.63 17.93 -20.26
N ASP A 167 3.26 18.80 -19.33
CA ASP A 167 4.19 19.72 -18.64
C ASP A 167 5.19 18.98 -17.75
N LEU A 168 4.88 17.76 -17.28
CA LEU A 168 5.78 16.90 -16.50
C LEU A 168 6.96 16.35 -17.32
N TYR A 169 6.86 16.35 -18.64
CA TYR A 169 7.87 15.75 -19.53
C TYR A 169 8.63 16.80 -20.33
N ALA A 170 9.89 16.49 -20.67
CA ALA A 170 10.74 17.25 -21.57
C ALA A 170 10.81 16.54 -22.93
N LEU A 171 10.48 17.25 -24.01
CA LEU A 171 10.55 16.72 -25.37
C LEU A 171 11.95 16.93 -25.98
N PHE A 172 12.55 15.86 -26.49
CA PHE A 172 13.86 15.88 -27.12
C PHE A 172 14.00 14.78 -28.19
N SER A 173 14.99 14.92 -29.06
CA SER A 173 15.35 13.95 -30.10
C SER A 173 16.83 14.11 -30.47
N LEU A 174 17.36 13.11 -31.18
CA LEU A 174 18.65 13.21 -31.87
C LEU A 174 18.38 13.35 -33.37
N GLU A 175 18.78 14.47 -33.97
CA GLU A 175 18.51 14.78 -35.39
C GLU A 175 19.82 14.86 -36.19
N GLU A 176 19.84 14.24 -37.36
CA GLU A 176 21.03 14.18 -38.23
C GLU A 176 21.40 15.59 -38.72
N GLY A 177 22.66 15.97 -38.54
CA GLY A 177 23.18 17.28 -38.92
C GLY A 177 22.61 18.46 -38.12
N TYR A 178 21.88 18.20 -37.03
CA TYR A 178 21.38 19.26 -36.17
C TYR A 178 22.51 19.88 -35.34
N ASP A 179 22.69 21.19 -35.46
CA ASP A 179 23.59 21.97 -34.61
C ASP A 179 22.75 22.92 -33.75
N SER A 180 22.79 22.72 -32.43
CA SER A 180 22.10 23.60 -31.48
C SER A 180 22.75 24.98 -31.37
N GLY A 181 24.01 25.12 -31.80
CA GLY A 181 24.88 26.27 -31.56
C GLY A 181 25.29 26.41 -30.08
N GLU A 182 25.00 25.40 -29.25
CA GLU A 182 25.31 25.38 -27.83
C GLU A 182 26.42 24.34 -27.55
N ASP A 183 27.38 24.71 -26.70
CA ASP A 183 28.44 23.80 -26.27
C ASP A 183 27.94 22.90 -25.13
N TYR A 184 27.68 21.63 -25.45
CA TYR A 184 27.29 20.62 -24.48
C TYR A 184 28.53 19.82 -24.04
N SER A 185 28.74 19.71 -22.73
CA SER A 185 29.74 18.81 -22.17
C SER A 185 29.17 18.03 -20.99
N ILE A 186 29.16 16.70 -21.11
CA ILE A 186 28.79 15.78 -20.06
C ILE A 186 30.07 15.14 -19.52
N MET A 187 30.26 15.20 -18.21
CA MET A 187 31.47 14.68 -17.57
C MET A 187 31.65 13.19 -17.87
N ASN A 188 32.83 12.80 -18.33
CA ASN A 188 33.20 11.43 -18.70
C ASN A 188 32.46 10.85 -19.90
N VAL A 189 31.86 11.67 -20.77
CA VAL A 189 31.24 11.22 -22.03
C VAL A 189 31.91 11.94 -23.18
N ASP A 190 32.39 11.18 -24.17
CA ASP A 190 32.80 11.72 -25.46
C ASP A 190 31.54 11.85 -26.34
N LEU A 191 31.00 13.07 -26.43
CA LEU A 191 29.75 13.31 -27.17
C LEU A 191 29.94 13.23 -28.68
N ASP A 192 31.14 13.56 -29.18
CA ASP A 192 31.43 13.48 -30.61
C ASP A 192 31.46 12.02 -31.05
N GLU A 193 32.06 11.13 -30.25
CA GLU A 193 32.04 9.69 -30.49
C GLU A 193 30.63 9.08 -30.31
N LEU A 194 29.90 9.51 -29.26
CA LEU A 194 28.58 8.95 -28.93
C LEU A 194 27.49 9.34 -29.94
N LEU A 195 27.47 10.61 -30.37
CA LEU A 195 26.41 11.14 -31.22
C LEU A 195 26.74 11.07 -32.71
N GLY A 196 28.03 11.08 -33.08
CA GLY A 196 28.47 11.09 -34.47
C GLY A 196 27.91 12.28 -35.24
N ASP A 197 27.16 12.02 -36.31
CA ASP A 197 26.54 13.05 -37.15
C ASP A 197 25.21 13.60 -36.57
N TYR A 198 24.76 13.10 -35.42
CA TYR A 198 23.51 13.52 -34.80
C TYR A 198 23.72 14.63 -33.76
N GLY A 199 22.76 15.55 -33.67
CA GLY A 199 22.72 16.58 -32.66
C GLY A 199 21.54 16.45 -31.72
N LEU A 200 21.72 16.88 -30.46
CA LEU A 200 20.67 16.92 -29.46
C LEU A 200 19.73 18.12 -29.70
N LYS A 201 18.49 17.83 -30.06
CA LYS A 201 17.40 18.83 -30.12
C LYS A 201 16.50 18.69 -28.92
N VAL A 202 16.34 19.78 -28.17
CA VAL A 202 15.43 19.84 -27.01
C VAL A 202 14.37 20.90 -27.27
N SER A 203 13.11 20.47 -27.32
CA SER A 203 11.94 21.30 -27.64
C SER A 203 11.26 21.85 -26.39
N GLU A 204 12.04 22.42 -25.46
CA GLU A 204 11.57 22.99 -24.20
C GLU A 204 12.01 24.46 -24.07
N PRO A 205 11.14 25.44 -24.41
CA PRO A 205 11.54 26.85 -24.53
C PRO A 205 12.08 27.50 -23.24
N ARG A 206 11.73 26.94 -22.08
CA ARG A 206 12.17 27.44 -20.77
C ARG A 206 13.50 26.83 -20.31
N PHE A 207 14.00 25.82 -21.00
CA PHE A 207 15.22 25.13 -20.61
C PHE A 207 16.44 25.96 -20.96
N ARG A 208 17.33 26.09 -19.98
CA ARG A 208 18.67 26.65 -20.19
C ARG A 208 19.57 25.56 -20.81
N VAL A 209 20.72 25.96 -21.33
CA VAL A 209 21.75 25.04 -21.86
C VAL A 209 22.03 23.88 -20.88
N ALA A 210 22.15 24.19 -19.59
CA ALA A 210 22.39 23.19 -18.55
C ALA A 210 21.23 22.18 -18.40
N ASP A 211 19.98 22.63 -18.57
CA ASP A 211 18.79 21.76 -18.51
C ASP A 211 18.70 20.89 -19.76
N LYS A 212 18.95 21.46 -20.94
CA LYS A 212 18.98 20.71 -22.21
C LYS A 212 20.02 19.59 -22.16
N ARG A 213 21.25 19.91 -21.75
CA ARG A 213 22.29 18.90 -21.51
C ARG A 213 21.83 17.85 -20.50
N ARG A 214 21.16 18.27 -19.41
CA ARG A 214 20.70 17.37 -18.36
C ARG A 214 19.68 16.36 -18.89
N VAL A 215 18.81 16.71 -19.84
CA VAL A 215 17.88 15.74 -20.46
C VAL A 215 18.65 14.55 -21.05
N LEU A 216 19.67 14.81 -21.86
CA LEU A 216 20.51 13.74 -22.43
C LEU A 216 21.27 13.00 -21.31
N GLN A 217 21.82 13.71 -20.33
CA GLN A 217 22.52 13.09 -19.22
C GLN A 217 21.63 12.11 -18.42
N GLU A 218 20.40 12.50 -18.08
CA GLU A 218 19.46 11.65 -17.34
C GLU A 218 19.08 10.41 -18.17
N TYR A 219 18.87 10.57 -19.49
CA TYR A 219 18.67 9.42 -20.37
C TYR A 219 19.87 8.47 -20.38
N LEU A 220 21.10 8.97 -20.50
CA LEU A 220 22.30 8.15 -20.47
C LEU A 220 22.49 7.42 -19.12
N VAL A 221 22.04 8.03 -18.01
CA VAL A 221 22.01 7.33 -16.70
C VAL A 221 21.07 6.13 -16.74
N LEU A 222 19.88 6.27 -17.34
CA LEU A 222 18.92 5.18 -17.47
C LEU A 222 19.48 4.02 -18.31
N VAL A 223 20.12 4.32 -19.44
CA VAL A 223 20.76 3.30 -20.30
C VAL A 223 21.94 2.65 -19.58
N LYS A 224 22.80 3.44 -18.92
CA LYS A 224 23.91 2.93 -18.11
C LYS A 224 23.43 1.92 -17.06
N ASP A 225 22.34 2.23 -16.36
CA ASP A 225 21.78 1.35 -15.33
C ASP A 225 21.15 0.09 -15.93
N ALA A 226 20.56 0.17 -17.14
CA ALA A 226 20.04 -0.99 -17.86
C ALA A 226 21.16 -1.93 -18.33
N MET A 227 22.23 -1.37 -18.88
CA MET A 227 23.39 -2.11 -19.34
C MET A 227 24.34 -2.55 -18.22
N LYS A 228 24.07 -2.11 -16.98
CA LYS A 228 24.89 -2.38 -15.78
C LYS A 228 26.33 -1.88 -15.93
N TYR A 229 26.49 -0.72 -16.57
CA TYR A 229 27.77 -0.04 -16.70
C TYR A 229 28.13 0.76 -15.44
N ASP A 230 29.43 0.87 -15.18
CA ASP A 230 29.98 1.61 -14.04
C ASP A 230 29.92 3.13 -14.26
N SER A 231 29.98 3.58 -15.53
CA SER A 231 29.97 4.99 -15.91
C SER A 231 29.13 5.26 -17.15
N ILE A 232 28.52 6.45 -17.23
CA ILE A 232 27.77 6.92 -18.41
C ILE A 232 28.65 7.00 -19.67
N GLY A 233 29.97 7.14 -19.52
CA GLY A 233 30.91 7.14 -20.65
C GLY A 233 31.07 5.80 -21.37
N GLN A 234 30.51 4.72 -20.82
CA GLN A 234 30.54 3.39 -21.45
C GLN A 234 29.33 3.16 -22.37
N VAL A 235 28.34 4.06 -22.35
CA VAL A 235 27.18 4.00 -23.22
C VAL A 235 27.62 4.23 -24.67
N LYS A 236 27.10 3.43 -25.59
CA LYS A 236 27.49 3.44 -27.01
C LYS A 236 26.37 3.96 -27.90
N ALA A 237 26.75 4.38 -29.11
CA ALA A 237 25.82 4.87 -30.12
C ALA A 237 24.70 3.86 -30.43
N GLU A 238 25.01 2.56 -30.47
CA GLU A 238 24.02 1.51 -30.77
C GLU A 238 22.95 1.35 -29.68
N GLU A 239 23.21 1.86 -28.48
CA GLU A 239 22.29 1.75 -27.33
C GLU A 239 21.33 2.94 -27.25
N ILE A 240 21.58 4.02 -28.01
CA ILE A 240 20.78 5.25 -28.01
C ILE A 240 20.01 5.46 -29.33
N THR A 241 20.03 4.47 -30.22
CA THR A 241 19.39 4.57 -31.56
C THR A 241 17.89 4.85 -31.50
N GLY A 242 17.23 4.51 -30.38
CA GLY A 242 15.81 4.82 -30.15
C GLY A 242 15.49 6.32 -30.17
N LEU A 243 16.49 7.20 -30.01
CA LEU A 243 16.32 8.65 -30.09
C LEU A 243 16.51 9.23 -31.49
N TYR A 244 17.10 8.48 -32.43
CA TYR A 244 17.41 8.98 -33.77
C TYR A 244 16.11 9.29 -34.52
N GLU A 245 15.95 10.55 -34.94
CA GLU A 245 14.78 11.07 -35.65
C GLU A 245 13.43 10.79 -34.96
N THR A 246 13.47 10.54 -33.64
CA THR A 246 12.31 10.10 -32.87
C THR A 246 12.05 11.09 -31.74
N PRO A 247 11.06 12.00 -31.89
CA PRO A 247 10.62 12.87 -30.81
C PRO A 247 10.21 12.05 -29.58
N THR A 248 10.86 12.33 -28.46
CA THR A 248 10.81 11.50 -27.24
C THR A 248 10.57 12.38 -26.02
N LEU A 249 9.73 11.92 -25.11
CA LEU A 249 9.44 12.59 -23.84
C LEU A 249 10.16 11.91 -22.69
N LEU A 250 10.91 12.68 -21.90
CA LEU A 250 11.55 12.25 -20.66
C LEU A 250 10.89 12.92 -19.45
N LEU A 251 10.53 12.16 -18.42
CA LEU A 251 9.98 12.68 -17.18
C LEU A 251 10.99 13.63 -16.51
N LYS A 252 10.57 14.84 -16.15
CA LYS A 252 11.45 15.85 -15.58
C LYS A 252 11.86 15.49 -14.15
N TRP A 253 13.15 15.66 -13.84
CA TRP A 253 13.77 15.37 -12.53
C TRP A 253 13.29 16.26 -11.38
N ASN A 254 12.55 17.33 -11.67
CA ASN A 254 12.07 18.30 -10.68
C ASN A 254 10.56 18.23 -10.45
N ALA A 255 9.88 17.20 -10.97
CA ALA A 255 8.47 16.96 -10.68
C ALA A 255 8.28 16.73 -9.18
N MET A 256 7.26 17.39 -8.62
CA MET A 256 6.96 17.29 -7.19
C MET A 256 6.29 15.94 -6.88
N GLN A 257 6.46 15.44 -5.66
CA GLN A 257 5.94 14.12 -5.28
C GLN A 257 4.43 14.01 -5.48
N TRP A 258 3.68 15.04 -5.09
CA TRP A 258 2.22 15.08 -5.28
C TRP A 258 1.82 15.17 -6.75
N ASP A 259 2.58 15.90 -7.59
CA ASP A 259 2.31 15.93 -9.04
C ASP A 259 2.47 14.54 -9.65
N ILE A 260 3.44 13.75 -9.18
CA ILE A 260 3.60 12.37 -9.65
C ILE A 260 2.44 11.48 -9.15
N GLU A 261 2.00 11.65 -7.91
CA GLU A 261 0.85 10.91 -7.36
C GLU A 261 -0.42 11.21 -8.17
N ASP A 262 -0.72 12.48 -8.41
CA ASP A 262 -1.84 12.93 -9.24
C ASP A 262 -1.74 12.38 -10.67
N ALA A 263 -0.53 12.38 -11.25
CA ALA A 263 -0.29 11.81 -12.57
C ALA A 263 -0.56 10.30 -12.60
N ILE A 264 -0.10 9.55 -11.60
CA ILE A 264 -0.32 8.10 -11.51
C ILE A 264 -1.81 7.78 -11.41
N GLU A 265 -2.56 8.53 -10.61
CA GLU A 265 -4.01 8.35 -10.50
C GLU A 265 -4.71 8.55 -11.86
N LEU A 266 -4.34 9.61 -12.58
CA LEU A 266 -4.88 9.86 -13.91
C LEU A 266 -4.49 8.76 -14.90
N MET A 267 -3.25 8.28 -14.85
CA MET A 267 -2.77 7.17 -15.70
C MET A 267 -3.57 5.89 -15.46
N LYS A 268 -3.88 5.57 -14.19
CA LYS A 268 -4.75 4.44 -13.83
C LYS A 268 -6.18 4.64 -14.33
N GLU A 269 -6.72 5.86 -14.22
CA GLU A 269 -8.09 6.19 -14.66
C GLU A 269 -8.27 5.98 -16.18
N ILE A 270 -7.27 6.38 -16.98
CA ILE A 270 -7.31 6.19 -18.44
C ILE A 270 -6.99 4.74 -18.88
N GLY A 271 -6.71 3.85 -17.93
CA GLY A 271 -6.41 2.45 -18.17
C GLY A 271 -4.98 2.19 -18.68
N PHE A 272 -4.06 3.15 -18.50
CA PHE A 272 -2.64 2.96 -18.77
C PHE A 272 -2.06 2.00 -17.72
N ARG A 273 -1.28 1.01 -18.17
CA ARG A 273 -0.75 -0.05 -17.30
C ARG A 273 0.77 -0.09 -17.31
N PRO A 274 1.42 -0.69 -16.30
CA PRO A 274 2.87 -0.84 -16.26
C PRO A 274 3.45 -1.55 -17.48
N GLU A 275 2.70 -2.45 -18.12
CA GLU A 275 3.09 -3.11 -19.36
C GLU A 275 3.27 -2.11 -20.53
N ASN A 276 2.51 -1.01 -20.56
CA ASN A 276 2.75 0.09 -21.49
C ASN A 276 4.10 0.77 -21.20
N THR A 277 4.41 1.02 -19.92
CA THR A 277 5.71 1.54 -19.49
C THR A 277 6.86 0.59 -19.88
N GLN A 278 6.68 -0.72 -19.74
CA GLN A 278 7.69 -1.70 -20.16
C GLN A 278 8.01 -1.55 -21.65
N THR A 279 6.98 -1.56 -22.48
CA THR A 279 7.11 -1.42 -23.94
C THR A 279 7.82 -0.12 -24.32
N ALA A 280 7.47 0.98 -23.64
CA ALA A 280 8.12 2.28 -23.85
C ALA A 280 9.60 2.24 -23.43
N HIS A 281 9.94 1.72 -22.25
CA HIS A 281 11.33 1.70 -21.79
C HIS A 281 12.23 0.80 -22.65
N GLU A 282 11.71 -0.34 -23.10
CA GLU A 282 12.44 -1.30 -23.94
C GLU A 282 12.88 -0.68 -25.27
N SER A 283 12.07 0.18 -25.90
CA SER A 283 12.43 0.84 -27.17
C SER A 283 13.60 1.81 -27.04
N TYR A 284 13.93 2.24 -25.82
CA TYR A 284 15.01 3.16 -25.51
C TYR A 284 16.17 2.52 -24.73
N ASN A 285 16.22 1.18 -24.63
CA ASN A 285 17.22 0.46 -23.83
C ASN A 285 17.26 0.91 -22.36
N VAL A 286 16.10 1.26 -21.80
CA VAL A 286 15.92 1.61 -20.39
C VAL A 286 15.34 0.42 -19.64
N ASN A 287 15.73 0.25 -18.36
CA ASN A 287 15.17 -0.80 -17.52
C ASN A 287 13.62 -0.68 -17.47
N PRO A 288 12.87 -1.69 -17.93
CA PRO A 288 11.43 -1.69 -17.75
C PRO A 288 11.08 -1.93 -16.28
N PRO A 289 9.89 -1.50 -15.80
CA PRO A 289 9.40 -1.95 -14.51
C PRO A 289 9.21 -3.47 -14.55
N PHE A 290 9.48 -4.16 -13.44
CA PHE A 290 9.27 -5.60 -13.30
C PHE A 290 8.23 -5.86 -12.22
N PRO A 291 7.33 -6.84 -12.43
CA PRO A 291 6.31 -7.14 -11.44
C PRO A 291 6.96 -7.67 -10.16
N ASP A 292 6.50 -7.17 -9.01
CA ASP A 292 6.95 -7.67 -7.71
C ASP A 292 6.47 -9.09 -7.51
N LEU A 293 7.41 -9.96 -7.18
CA LEU A 293 7.17 -11.38 -6.97
C LEU A 293 6.63 -11.68 -5.58
N ARG A 294 6.70 -10.74 -4.63
CA ARG A 294 6.29 -10.91 -3.22
C ARG A 294 4.77 -10.86 -3.07
N ARG A 295 4.09 -11.83 -3.70
CA ARG A 295 2.63 -11.97 -3.69
C ARG A 295 2.23 -13.15 -2.83
N PHE A 296 1.52 -12.87 -1.74
CA PHE A 296 1.02 -13.90 -0.83
C PHE A 296 -0.50 -13.88 -0.83
N LYS A 297 -1.12 -15.01 -0.52
CA LYS A 297 -2.55 -15.11 -0.24
C LYS A 297 -2.76 -15.89 1.04
N ALA A 298 -3.74 -15.48 1.83
CA ALA A 298 -4.21 -16.22 2.99
C ALA A 298 -5.64 -15.76 3.31
N SER A 299 -6.42 -16.64 3.92
CA SER A 299 -7.80 -16.34 4.32
C SER A 299 -8.00 -16.58 5.80
N ILE A 300 -8.96 -15.85 6.38
CA ILE A 300 -9.45 -16.07 7.74
C ILE A 300 -10.92 -16.50 7.64
N GLU A 301 -11.29 -17.50 8.43
CA GLU A 301 -12.68 -17.85 8.67
C GLU A 301 -13.02 -17.61 10.15
N TYR A 302 -14.09 -16.87 10.39
CA TYR A 302 -14.68 -16.61 11.69
C TYR A 302 -15.97 -17.41 11.80
N HIS A 303 -16.11 -18.24 12.83
CA HIS A 303 -17.29 -19.07 13.07
C HIS A 303 -17.81 -18.86 14.50
N LEU A 304 -19.13 -18.80 14.66
CA LEU A 304 -19.77 -18.81 15.96
C LEU A 304 -20.15 -20.25 16.35
N GLU A 305 -19.43 -20.84 17.31
CA GLU A 305 -19.64 -22.21 17.79
C GLU A 305 -20.03 -22.20 19.28
N GLY A 306 -21.34 -22.22 19.56
CA GLY A 306 -21.86 -22.06 20.92
C GLY A 306 -21.53 -20.68 21.48
N ASP A 307 -20.93 -20.64 22.67
CA ASP A 307 -20.43 -19.44 23.34
C ASP A 307 -19.02 -19.01 22.88
N ASN A 308 -18.48 -19.63 21.83
CA ASN A 308 -17.12 -19.37 21.35
C ASN A 308 -17.09 -18.71 19.96
N LEU A 309 -16.20 -17.74 19.81
CA LEU A 309 -15.66 -17.34 18.51
C LEU A 309 -14.52 -18.31 18.14
N VAL A 310 -14.66 -19.00 17.01
CA VAL A 310 -13.61 -19.87 16.47
C VAL A 310 -13.04 -19.24 15.20
N VAL A 311 -11.73 -18.99 15.20
CA VAL A 311 -11.02 -18.35 14.09
C VAL A 311 -10.03 -19.33 13.47
N LYS A 312 -10.10 -19.52 12.15
CA LYS A 312 -9.30 -20.52 11.41
C LYS A 312 -8.62 -19.86 10.20
N ILE A 313 -7.45 -20.39 9.82
CA ILE A 313 -6.79 -20.08 8.55
C ILE A 313 -6.83 -21.36 7.71
N PRO A 314 -7.66 -21.45 6.66
CA PRO A 314 -7.70 -22.62 5.78
C PRO A 314 -6.35 -22.81 5.09
N SER A 315 -5.71 -23.98 5.26
CA SER A 315 -4.36 -24.21 4.73
C SER A 315 -4.28 -24.17 3.21
N ASP A 316 -5.37 -24.52 2.53
CA ASP A 316 -5.53 -24.44 1.08
C ASP A 316 -5.64 -23.00 0.55
N SER A 317 -5.99 -22.04 1.41
CA SER A 317 -5.98 -20.61 1.06
C SER A 317 -4.57 -20.00 1.02
N ILE A 318 -3.60 -20.63 1.68
CA ILE A 318 -2.25 -20.09 1.83
C ILE A 318 -1.47 -20.30 0.54
N SER A 319 -1.10 -19.21 -0.11
CA SER A 319 -0.24 -19.21 -1.30
C SER A 319 0.93 -18.27 -1.07
N PHE A 320 2.13 -18.70 -1.43
CA PHE A 320 3.32 -17.86 -1.42
C PHE A 320 4.21 -18.21 -2.62
N PRO A 321 5.07 -17.29 -3.06
CA PRO A 321 5.88 -17.52 -4.25
C PRO A 321 7.03 -18.48 -3.91
N ASP A 322 7.01 -19.67 -4.50
CA ASP A 322 8.08 -20.66 -4.42
C ASP A 322 8.66 -20.95 -5.81
N LYS A 323 9.98 -20.82 -5.95
CA LYS A 323 10.76 -21.08 -7.17
C LYS A 323 10.20 -20.32 -8.38
N VAL A 324 9.91 -19.05 -8.18
CA VAL A 324 9.47 -18.14 -9.24
C VAL A 324 10.69 -17.57 -9.96
N HIS A 325 10.60 -17.41 -11.28
CA HIS A 325 11.66 -16.80 -12.08
C HIS A 325 11.56 -15.27 -11.99
N ASP A 326 12.64 -14.64 -11.55
CA ASP A 326 12.78 -13.20 -11.47
C ASP A 326 13.41 -12.68 -12.76
N LEU A 327 12.59 -12.01 -13.58
CA LEU A 327 13.01 -11.40 -14.84
C LEU A 327 14.07 -10.30 -14.65
N LYS A 328 14.08 -9.62 -13.49
CA LYS A 328 15.03 -8.54 -13.20
C LYS A 328 16.44 -9.08 -12.99
N THR A 329 16.56 -10.22 -12.32
CA THR A 329 17.85 -10.82 -11.97
C THR A 329 18.22 -12.04 -12.80
N ASP A 330 17.28 -12.52 -13.62
CA ASP A 330 17.32 -13.78 -14.37
C ASP A 330 17.64 -14.99 -13.47
N LYS A 331 16.99 -15.05 -12.31
CA LYS A 331 17.23 -16.09 -11.30
C LYS A 331 15.93 -16.67 -10.79
N VAL A 332 15.98 -17.92 -10.37
CA VAL A 332 14.89 -18.54 -9.63
C VAL A 332 15.03 -18.15 -8.16
N VAL A 333 13.97 -17.56 -7.60
CA VAL A 333 13.89 -17.10 -6.22
C VAL A 333 12.66 -17.68 -5.52
N SER A 334 12.75 -17.85 -4.20
CA SER A 334 11.63 -18.28 -3.36
C SER A 334 11.47 -17.29 -2.20
N TYR A 335 10.24 -17.13 -1.74
CA TYR A 335 9.86 -16.28 -0.62
C TYR A 335 9.14 -17.14 0.41
N PRO A 336 9.87 -18.03 1.12
CA PRO A 336 9.24 -18.99 2.01
C PRO A 336 8.53 -18.29 3.16
N LEU A 337 7.25 -18.58 3.32
CA LEU A 337 6.43 -18.15 4.45
C LEU A 337 6.77 -19.02 5.67
N THR A 338 7.20 -18.41 6.76
CA THR A 338 7.65 -19.14 7.96
C THR A 338 6.71 -19.01 9.16
N SER A 339 5.96 -17.91 9.25
CA SER A 339 5.00 -17.69 10.34
C SER A 339 3.82 -16.85 9.88
N ILE A 340 2.65 -17.15 10.44
CA ILE A 340 1.44 -16.34 10.33
C ILE A 340 0.96 -16.03 11.74
N SER A 341 0.85 -14.75 12.09
CA SER A 341 0.21 -14.31 13.33
C SER A 341 -1.24 -13.96 13.02
N LEU A 342 -2.15 -14.71 13.63
CA LEU A 342 -3.61 -14.53 13.53
C LEU A 342 -4.10 -13.58 14.61
N LEU A 343 -4.83 -12.54 14.21
CA LEU A 343 -5.43 -11.51 15.07
C LEU A 343 -4.47 -11.00 16.15
N PRO A 344 -3.31 -10.44 15.77
CA PRO A 344 -2.25 -10.05 16.72
C PRO A 344 -2.69 -8.97 17.73
N TYR A 345 -3.83 -8.31 17.50
CA TYR A 345 -4.36 -7.23 18.33
C TYR A 345 -5.76 -7.54 18.91
N PHE A 346 -6.20 -8.81 18.86
CA PHE A 346 -7.50 -9.20 19.42
C PHE A 346 -7.55 -8.92 20.92
N GLY A 347 -8.57 -8.17 21.36
CA GLY A 347 -8.71 -7.81 22.76
C GLY A 347 -7.55 -6.98 23.31
N ALA A 348 -6.84 -6.24 22.45
CA ALA A 348 -5.80 -5.31 22.87
C ALA A 348 -6.40 -4.23 23.77
N ALA A 349 -5.84 -4.10 24.97
CA ALA A 349 -6.31 -3.18 25.99
C ALA A 349 -5.65 -1.81 25.91
N ASN A 350 -6.39 -0.76 26.26
CA ASN A 350 -5.90 0.61 26.29
C ASN A 350 -5.43 1.05 27.70
N ILE A 351 -5.06 2.32 27.84
CA ILE A 351 -4.52 2.85 29.10
C ILE A 351 -5.56 3.09 30.21
N GLU A 352 -6.84 2.96 29.88
CA GLU A 352 -7.96 3.16 30.80
C GLU A 352 -8.53 1.83 31.29
N GLU A 353 -8.22 0.73 30.59
CA GLU A 353 -8.69 -0.60 30.95
C GLU A 353 -7.91 -1.22 32.12
N GLU A 354 -8.64 -1.86 33.03
CA GLU A 354 -8.09 -2.65 34.12
C GLU A 354 -8.06 -4.13 33.73
N GLY A 355 -6.95 -4.81 34.01
CA GLY A 355 -6.84 -6.23 33.69
C GLY A 355 -5.41 -6.74 33.70
N TYR A 356 -5.21 -7.92 33.15
CA TYR A 356 -3.90 -8.53 32.99
C TYR A 356 -3.87 -9.45 31.77
N MET A 357 -2.69 -9.57 31.17
CA MET A 357 -2.36 -10.67 30.27
C MET A 357 -1.78 -11.83 31.08
N PHE A 358 -2.36 -13.01 30.93
CA PHE A 358 -1.81 -14.24 31.49
C PHE A 358 -0.95 -14.95 30.45
N ILE A 359 0.32 -15.17 30.79
CA ILE A 359 1.26 -15.93 29.96
C ILE A 359 1.50 -17.26 30.67
N PRO A 360 1.04 -18.40 30.10
CA PRO A 360 1.19 -19.71 30.72
C PRO A 360 2.61 -20.29 30.48
N ASP A 361 3.65 -19.49 30.68
CA ASP A 361 5.04 -19.94 30.58
C ASP A 361 5.56 -20.39 31.95
N GLY A 362 6.06 -21.63 32.04
CA GLY A 362 6.47 -22.26 33.29
C GLY A 362 5.34 -22.33 34.33
N SER A 363 5.52 -21.65 35.46
CA SER A 363 4.48 -21.53 36.51
C SER A 363 3.38 -20.51 36.18
N GLY A 364 3.52 -19.78 35.08
CA GLY A 364 2.63 -18.70 34.67
C GLY A 364 3.11 -17.32 35.13
N ALA A 365 2.82 -16.30 34.33
CA ALA A 365 3.09 -14.89 34.62
C ALA A 365 1.84 -14.05 34.34
N LEU A 366 1.65 -12.99 35.14
CA LEU A 366 0.60 -11.99 34.96
C LEU A 366 1.26 -10.65 34.63
N ILE A 367 0.89 -10.06 33.50
CA ILE A 367 1.28 -8.70 33.12
C ILE A 367 0.06 -7.83 33.28
N TYR A 368 0.01 -7.03 34.35
CA TYR A 368 -1.09 -6.10 34.59
C TYR A 368 -1.05 -4.94 33.62
N PHE A 369 -2.22 -4.60 33.06
CA PHE A 369 -2.38 -3.38 32.27
C PHE A 369 -2.09 -2.16 33.15
N ASN A 370 -1.53 -1.10 32.56
CA ASN A 370 -1.31 0.18 33.21
C ASN A 370 -0.46 0.16 34.49
N SER A 371 0.43 -0.84 34.63
CA SER A 371 1.32 -0.92 35.77
C SER A 371 2.29 0.28 35.80
N GLN A 372 2.25 1.08 36.87
CA GLN A 372 3.11 2.26 37.07
C GLN A 372 4.57 1.91 37.43
N LYS A 373 5.08 0.72 37.08
CA LYS A 373 6.44 0.30 37.47
C LYS A 373 7.44 0.49 36.33
N PRO A 374 8.26 1.57 36.34
CA PRO A 374 9.60 1.49 35.79
C PRO A 374 10.47 0.82 36.86
N THR A 375 10.67 -0.50 36.76
CA THR A 375 11.73 -1.17 37.53
C THR A 375 12.54 -2.05 36.60
N ALA A 376 13.30 -1.40 35.72
CA ALA A 376 14.62 -1.88 35.40
C ALA A 376 15.59 -1.08 36.29
N THR A 377 15.87 -1.61 37.47
CA THR A 377 17.13 -1.27 38.15
C THR A 377 18.26 -2.00 37.42
N PRO A 378 19.40 -1.32 37.18
CA PRO A 378 20.48 -1.80 36.31
C PRO A 378 21.14 -3.10 36.76
#